data_AF-A0A9D0XLD8-F1
#
_entry.id   AF-A0A9D0XLD8-F1
#
_cell.length_a   1.000
_cell.length_b   1.000
_cell.length_c   1.000
_cell.angle_alpha   90.00
_cell.angle_beta   90.00
_cell.angle_gamma   90.00
#
_symmetry.space_group_name_H-M   'P 1'
#
loop_
_entity.id
_entity.type
_entity.pdbx_description
1 polymer ?
#
loop_
_entity_poly.entity_id
_entity_poly.type
_entity_poly.pdbx_seq_one_letter_code
_entity_poly.pdbx_strand_id
1 'polypeptide(L)'
;MIKQVMFLLVALQLTACTELQNIAGTMLEDGVLTNEQIGAGLKEALQIGITKGADQLSRKDGYLKSAYKILLPPEVQKVTNKLKNIPGFTNVENRMLELLNRAAEDAAKSAKPIFIDAIKQMSFADATQILMGNDNAATQYLHRNTNRKLYNAFQPKIVRSLNKVNATKYWKDAVTAYNQIPFVQKLNPSLDDYVTKEAL
;
A
#
# COMPACT_ATOMS: atom_id res chain seq x y z
N MET A 1 -65.41 -18.46 -42.52
CA MET A 1 -64.30 -17.50 -42.74
C MET A 1 -63.75 -16.93 -41.43
N ILE A 2 -64.59 -16.53 -40.45
CA ILE A 2 -64.14 -16.01 -39.14
C ILE A 2 -63.25 -16.97 -38.34
N LYS A 3 -63.54 -18.29 -38.33
CA LYS A 3 -62.72 -19.29 -37.61
C LYS A 3 -61.30 -19.45 -38.16
N GLN A 4 -61.10 -19.27 -39.47
CA GLN A 4 -59.77 -19.38 -40.09
C GLN A 4 -58.93 -18.11 -39.86
N VAL A 5 -59.57 -16.94 -39.82
CA VAL A 5 -58.91 -15.67 -39.46
C VAL A 5 -58.51 -15.66 -37.99
N MET A 6 -59.33 -16.22 -37.10
CA MET A 6 -59.02 -16.33 -35.67
C MET A 6 -57.84 -17.29 -35.41
N PHE A 7 -57.70 -18.36 -36.20
CA PHE A 7 -56.57 -19.29 -36.09
C PHE A 7 -55.25 -18.66 -36.59
N LEU A 8 -55.31 -17.84 -37.64
CA LEU A 8 -54.15 -17.13 -38.18
C LEU A 8 -53.63 -16.03 -37.23
N LEU A 9 -54.52 -15.35 -36.50
CA LEU A 9 -54.17 -14.30 -35.54
C LEU A 9 -53.50 -14.85 -34.27
N VAL A 10 -53.88 -16.06 -33.83
CA VAL A 10 -53.26 -16.75 -32.68
C VAL A 10 -51.88 -17.29 -33.03
N ALA A 11 -51.66 -17.75 -34.27
CA ALA A 11 -50.35 -18.21 -34.73
C ALA A 11 -49.30 -17.08 -34.77
N LEU A 12 -49.71 -15.84 -35.04
CA LEU A 12 -48.82 -14.68 -35.08
C LEU A 12 -48.35 -14.22 -33.68
N GLN A 13 -49.08 -14.58 -32.62
CA GLN A 13 -48.73 -14.21 -31.25
C GLN A 13 -47.69 -15.17 -30.62
N LEU A 14 -47.55 -16.37 -31.16
CA LEU A 14 -46.61 -17.38 -30.65
C LEU A 14 -45.16 -17.15 -31.11
N THR A 15 -44.95 -16.51 -32.26
CA THR A 15 -43.61 -16.18 -32.79
C THR A 15 -42.98 -14.95 -32.12
N ALA A 16 -43.79 -14.09 -31.50
CA ALA A 16 -43.30 -12.92 -30.79
C ALA A 16 -42.61 -13.29 -29.46
N CYS A 17 -43.05 -14.36 -28.80
CA CYS A 17 -42.47 -14.80 -27.53
C CYS A 17 -41.03 -15.32 -27.66
N THR A 18 -40.70 -15.98 -28.79
CA THR A 18 -39.36 -16.55 -29.03
C THR A 18 -38.29 -15.48 -29.23
N GLU A 19 -38.60 -14.39 -29.94
CA GLU A 19 -37.66 -13.27 -30.11
C GLU A 19 -37.46 -12.52 -28.79
N LEU A 20 -38.54 -12.33 -28.02
CA LEU A 20 -38.47 -11.68 -26.71
C LEU A 20 -37.71 -12.53 -25.68
N GLN A 21 -37.78 -13.86 -25.76
CA GLN A 21 -36.97 -14.76 -24.93
C GLN A 21 -35.49 -14.78 -25.32
N ASN A 22 -35.15 -14.63 -26.60
CA ASN A 22 -33.77 -14.51 -27.04
C ASN A 22 -33.16 -13.15 -26.65
N ILE A 23 -33.94 -12.06 -26.75
CA ILE A 23 -33.54 -10.72 -26.29
C ILE A 23 -33.49 -10.65 -24.76
N ALA A 24 -34.41 -11.30 -24.05
CA ALA A 24 -34.37 -11.41 -22.60
C ALA A 24 -33.20 -12.30 -22.14
N GLY A 25 -32.85 -13.37 -22.88
CA GLY A 25 -31.71 -14.22 -22.59
C GLY A 25 -30.37 -13.47 -22.67
N THR A 26 -30.21 -12.60 -23.68
CA THR A 26 -29.02 -11.75 -23.81
C THR A 26 -29.00 -10.57 -22.82
N MET A 27 -30.16 -10.02 -22.44
CA MET A 27 -30.24 -8.96 -21.41
C MET A 27 -30.14 -9.47 -19.97
N LEU A 28 -30.47 -10.74 -19.71
CA LEU A 28 -30.33 -11.37 -18.39
C LEU A 28 -28.89 -11.84 -18.10
N GLU A 29 -28.03 -11.94 -19.13
CA GLU A 29 -26.58 -12.14 -18.97
C GLU A 29 -25.82 -10.85 -18.61
N ASP A 30 -26.41 -9.66 -18.82
CA ASP A 30 -25.80 -8.36 -18.45
C ASP A 30 -25.75 -8.09 -16.93
N GLY A 31 -26.33 -8.98 -16.11
CA GLY A 31 -26.37 -8.84 -14.64
C GLY A 31 -25.26 -9.59 -13.88
N VAL A 32 -24.55 -10.52 -14.53
CA VAL A 32 -23.50 -11.31 -13.89
C VAL A 32 -22.16 -10.92 -14.51
N LEU A 33 -21.36 -10.16 -13.75
CA LEU A 33 -20.01 -9.80 -14.17
C LEU A 33 -19.23 -11.05 -14.58
N THR A 34 -18.61 -11.03 -15.76
CA THR A 34 -17.72 -12.12 -16.14
C THR A 34 -16.53 -12.15 -15.20
N ASN A 35 -15.96 -13.34 -15.04
CA ASN A 35 -14.74 -13.53 -14.26
C ASN A 35 -13.59 -12.59 -14.73
N GLU A 36 -13.47 -12.32 -16.03
CA GLU A 36 -12.51 -11.33 -16.52
C GLU A 36 -12.84 -9.90 -16.08
N GLN A 37 -14.12 -9.49 -16.10
CA GLN A 37 -14.56 -8.17 -15.65
C GLN A 37 -14.30 -7.96 -14.16
N ILE A 38 -14.56 -8.99 -13.33
CA ILE A 38 -14.27 -8.96 -11.89
C ILE A 38 -12.77 -8.77 -11.64
N GLY A 39 -11.92 -9.55 -12.34
CA GLY A 39 -10.47 -9.45 -12.22
C GLY A 39 -9.93 -8.10 -12.69
N ALA A 40 -10.46 -7.56 -13.79
CA ALA A 40 -10.10 -6.25 -14.31
C ALA A 40 -10.49 -5.12 -13.34
N GLY A 41 -11.72 -5.14 -12.83
CA GLY A 41 -12.21 -4.16 -11.86
C GLY A 41 -11.40 -4.17 -10.56
N LEU A 42 -11.03 -5.36 -10.05
CA LEU A 42 -10.16 -5.47 -8.88
C LEU A 42 -8.78 -4.83 -9.14
N LYS A 43 -8.15 -5.14 -10.28
CA LYS A 43 -6.85 -4.56 -10.65
C LYS A 43 -6.92 -3.04 -10.76
N GLU A 44 -7.96 -2.51 -11.38
CA GLU A 44 -8.19 -1.07 -11.50
C GLU A 44 -8.35 -0.43 -10.11
N ALA A 45 -9.21 -0.99 -9.25
CA ALA A 45 -9.42 -0.49 -7.90
C ALA A 45 -8.11 -0.48 -7.08
N LEU A 46 -7.32 -1.57 -7.16
CA LEU A 46 -6.01 -1.64 -6.51
C LEU A 46 -5.03 -0.62 -7.07
N GLN A 47 -5.00 -0.43 -8.38
CA GLN A 47 -4.13 0.56 -9.02
C GLN A 47 -4.48 1.98 -8.56
N ILE A 48 -5.77 2.32 -8.49
CA ILE A 48 -6.25 3.62 -7.98
C ILE A 48 -5.87 3.78 -6.50
N GLY A 49 -6.16 2.77 -5.68
CA GLY A 49 -5.88 2.79 -4.24
C GLY A 49 -4.40 2.99 -3.93
N ILE A 50 -3.53 2.22 -4.57
CA ILE A 50 -2.08 2.34 -4.44
C ILE A 50 -1.58 3.67 -4.96
N THR A 51 -2.10 4.15 -6.10
CA THR A 51 -1.68 5.43 -6.66
C THR A 51 -1.96 6.55 -5.65
N LYS A 52 -3.18 6.58 -5.09
CA LYS A 52 -3.58 7.53 -4.04
C LYS A 52 -2.72 7.40 -2.78
N GLY A 53 -2.51 6.17 -2.29
CA GLY A 53 -1.70 5.92 -1.10
C GLY A 53 -0.24 6.35 -1.27
N ALA A 54 0.40 5.96 -2.37
CA ALA A 54 1.77 6.36 -2.69
C ALA A 54 1.89 7.88 -2.89
N ASP A 55 0.91 8.53 -3.53
CA ASP A 55 0.88 9.99 -3.66
C ASP A 55 0.67 10.70 -2.32
N GLN A 56 -0.12 10.13 -1.42
CA GLN A 56 -0.33 10.69 -0.09
C GLN A 56 0.95 10.60 0.74
N LEU A 57 1.59 9.43 0.78
CA LEU A 57 2.77 9.17 1.60
C LEU A 57 4.04 9.83 1.07
N SER A 58 4.15 10.07 -0.24
CA SER A 58 5.34 10.69 -0.85
C SER A 58 5.37 12.22 -0.78
N ARG A 59 4.27 12.85 -0.34
CA ARG A 59 4.18 14.29 -0.14
C ARG A 59 4.79 14.70 1.19
N LYS A 60 5.14 15.99 1.30
CA LYS A 60 5.51 16.59 2.57
C LYS A 60 4.39 16.36 3.60
N ASP A 61 4.78 15.88 4.77
CA ASP A 61 3.90 15.52 5.89
C ASP A 61 3.05 14.26 5.64
N GLY A 62 3.30 13.53 4.54
CA GLY A 62 2.66 12.26 4.23
C GLY A 62 2.92 11.17 5.26
N TYR A 63 4.08 11.20 5.92
CA TYR A 63 4.36 10.39 7.10
C TYR A 63 4.26 11.24 8.38
N LEU A 64 4.98 12.36 8.45
CA LEU A 64 5.17 13.09 9.72
C LEU A 64 3.88 13.60 10.37
N LYS A 65 2.82 13.91 9.61
CA LYS A 65 1.54 14.39 10.17
C LYS A 65 0.38 13.45 9.86
N SER A 66 0.67 12.19 9.52
CA SER A 66 -0.34 11.18 9.26
C SER A 66 -0.34 10.09 10.33
N ALA A 67 -1.28 9.16 10.21
CA ALA A 67 -1.30 7.94 11.02
C ALA A 67 -0.09 7.03 10.76
N TYR A 68 0.66 7.27 9.67
CA TYR A 68 1.82 6.48 9.26
C TYR A 68 3.14 7.07 9.76
N LYS A 69 3.11 8.00 10.71
CA LYS A 69 4.31 8.61 11.29
C LYS A 69 5.26 7.51 11.80
N ILE A 70 6.48 7.52 11.27
CA ILE A 70 7.57 6.68 11.78
C ILE A 70 8.05 7.28 13.10
N LEU A 71 7.93 6.50 14.16
CA LEU A 71 8.43 6.87 15.47
C LEU A 71 9.90 6.48 15.59
N LEU A 72 10.60 7.18 16.48
CA LEU A 72 11.91 6.73 16.93
C LEU A 72 11.76 5.38 17.63
N PRO A 73 12.76 4.48 17.54
CA PRO A 73 12.79 3.28 18.36
C PRO A 73 12.57 3.63 19.83
N PRO A 74 11.78 2.84 20.59
CA PRO A 74 11.45 3.12 21.99
C PRO A 74 12.67 3.44 22.86
N GLU A 75 13.79 2.81 22.56
CA GLU A 75 15.04 2.99 23.29
C GLU A 75 15.70 4.32 22.96
N VAL A 76 15.59 4.81 21.73
CA VAL A 76 16.07 6.16 21.40
C VAL A 76 15.16 7.23 21.95
N GLN A 77 13.85 6.99 22.02
CA GLN A 77 12.98 7.88 22.80
C GLN A 77 13.44 7.96 24.26
N LYS A 78 13.85 6.85 24.89
CA LYS A 78 14.39 6.88 26.27
C LYS A 78 15.68 7.70 26.37
N VAL A 79 16.58 7.60 25.38
CA VAL A 79 17.84 8.36 25.35
C VAL A 79 17.57 9.84 25.12
N THR A 80 16.79 10.22 24.11
CA THR A 80 16.45 11.62 23.82
C THR A 80 15.73 12.28 24.99
N ASN A 81 14.85 11.53 25.68
CA ASN A 81 14.17 12.00 26.88
C ASN A 81 15.10 12.32 28.05
N LYS A 82 16.26 11.66 28.16
CA LYS A 82 17.28 12.00 29.15
C LYS A 82 18.14 13.18 28.69
N LEU A 83 18.49 13.20 27.41
CA LEU A 83 19.35 14.24 26.82
C LEU A 83 18.66 15.61 26.75
N LYS A 84 17.32 15.67 26.68
CA LYS A 84 16.59 16.95 26.57
C LYS A 84 16.86 17.95 27.70
N ASN A 85 17.33 17.46 28.86
CA ASN A 85 17.66 18.30 30.03
C ASN A 85 19.08 18.88 29.95
N ILE A 86 19.89 18.47 28.95
CA ILE A 86 21.26 18.95 28.75
C ILE A 86 21.21 20.18 27.82
N PRO A 87 21.83 21.31 28.19
CA PRO A 87 21.94 22.47 27.31
C PRO A 87 22.49 22.08 25.93
N GLY A 88 21.79 22.47 24.86
CA GLY A 88 22.14 22.13 23.47
C GLY A 88 21.44 20.89 22.89
N PHE A 89 20.72 20.10 23.69
CA PHE A 89 20.04 18.86 23.25
C PHE A 89 18.50 18.89 23.39
N THR A 90 17.91 20.06 23.68
CA THR A 90 16.49 20.24 24.02
C THR A 90 15.51 19.86 22.91
N ASN A 91 15.91 19.88 21.63
CA ASN A 91 15.03 19.62 20.48
C ASN A 91 15.46 18.43 19.60
N VAL A 92 16.31 17.55 20.13
CA VAL A 92 16.89 16.43 19.37
C VAL A 92 15.81 15.47 18.90
N GLU A 93 14.84 15.15 19.76
CA GLU A 93 13.79 14.18 19.45
C GLU A 93 12.93 14.61 18.25
N ASN A 94 12.39 15.82 18.28
CA ASN A 94 11.56 16.34 17.18
C ASN A 94 12.35 16.44 15.88
N ARG A 95 13.62 16.86 15.96
CA ARG A 95 14.48 16.95 14.78
C ARG A 95 14.75 15.57 14.20
N MET A 96 15.01 14.56 15.02
CA MET A 96 15.17 13.19 14.56
C MET A 96 13.88 12.67 13.93
N LEU A 97 12.74 12.81 14.61
CA LEU A 97 11.42 12.42 14.06
C LEU A 97 11.16 13.05 12.70
N GLU A 98 11.37 14.36 12.56
CA GLU A 98 11.21 15.03 11.27
C GLU A 98 12.12 14.40 10.21
N LEU A 99 13.41 14.22 10.52
CA LEU A 99 14.37 13.65 9.57
C LEU A 99 14.01 12.24 9.10
N LEU A 100 13.59 11.34 10.00
CA LEU A 100 13.19 9.97 9.63
C LEU A 100 11.99 10.00 8.68
N ASN A 101 10.98 10.79 9.03
CA ASN A 101 9.75 10.86 8.25
C ASN A 101 9.98 11.55 6.89
N ARG A 102 10.84 12.57 6.81
CA ARG A 102 11.23 13.18 5.52
C ARG A 102 11.99 12.20 4.64
N ALA A 103 12.84 11.34 5.22
CA ALA A 103 13.54 10.31 4.48
C ALA A 103 12.56 9.26 3.91
N ALA A 104 11.55 8.86 4.68
CA ALA A 104 10.50 7.96 4.23
C ALA A 104 9.62 8.58 3.13
N GLU A 105 9.22 9.85 3.27
CA GLU A 105 8.47 10.60 2.24
C GLU A 105 9.23 10.65 0.91
N ASP A 106 10.55 10.89 0.94
CA ASP A 106 11.37 10.89 -0.28
C ASP A 106 11.51 9.49 -0.89
N ALA A 107 11.65 8.46 -0.06
CA ALA A 107 11.73 7.07 -0.50
C ALA A 107 10.42 6.60 -1.16
N ALA A 108 9.28 6.94 -0.55
CA ALA A 108 7.93 6.57 -0.97
C ALA A 108 7.58 7.02 -2.39
N LYS A 109 8.24 8.05 -2.94
CA LYS A 109 8.14 8.44 -4.36
C LYS A 109 8.45 7.29 -5.32
N SER A 110 9.18 6.28 -4.87
CA SER A 110 9.61 5.13 -5.68
C SER A 110 8.62 3.96 -5.63
N ALA A 111 7.63 4.01 -4.74
CA ALA A 111 6.75 2.87 -4.47
C ALA A 111 5.74 2.61 -5.59
N LYS A 112 5.18 3.68 -6.18
CA LYS A 112 4.10 3.60 -7.17
C LYS A 112 4.40 2.64 -8.34
N PRO A 113 5.52 2.75 -9.07
CA PRO A 113 5.79 1.83 -10.19
C PRO A 113 5.93 0.36 -9.73
N ILE A 114 6.51 0.11 -8.55
CA ILE A 114 6.71 -1.23 -8.02
C ILE A 114 5.38 -1.95 -7.75
N PHE A 115 4.42 -1.23 -7.14
CA PHE A 115 3.10 -1.78 -6.90
C PHE A 115 2.28 -1.94 -8.19
N ILE A 116 2.34 -0.98 -9.12
CA ILE A 116 1.65 -1.09 -10.42
C ILE A 116 2.13 -2.33 -11.16
N ASP A 117 3.44 -2.58 -11.19
CA ASP A 117 4.00 -3.77 -11.84
C ASP A 117 3.50 -5.07 -11.19
N ALA A 118 3.40 -5.12 -9.86
CA ALA A 118 2.86 -6.29 -9.15
C ALA A 118 1.36 -6.53 -9.42
N ILE A 119 0.58 -5.45 -9.57
CA ILE A 119 -0.85 -5.53 -9.94
C ILE A 119 -1.01 -6.01 -11.39
N LYS A 120 -0.17 -5.53 -12.31
CA LYS A 120 -0.18 -5.99 -13.71
C LYS A 120 0.16 -7.48 -13.81
N GLN A 121 1.08 -7.97 -13.00
CA GLN A 121 1.50 -9.37 -12.92
C GLN A 121 0.49 -10.30 -12.21
N MET A 122 -0.55 -9.75 -11.59
CA MET A 122 -1.56 -10.53 -10.85
C MET A 122 -2.32 -11.45 -11.80
N SER A 123 -2.34 -12.74 -11.47
CA SER A 123 -3.11 -13.73 -12.22
C SER A 123 -4.60 -13.64 -11.88
N PHE A 124 -5.43 -14.32 -12.66
CA PHE A 124 -6.85 -14.47 -12.32
C PHE A 124 -7.03 -15.19 -10.98
N ALA A 125 -6.25 -16.25 -10.72
CA ALA A 125 -6.32 -16.99 -9.46
C ALA A 125 -5.97 -16.11 -8.24
N ASP A 126 -4.97 -15.22 -8.38
CA ASP A 126 -4.64 -14.25 -7.33
C ASP A 126 -5.80 -13.28 -7.07
N ALA A 127 -6.44 -12.79 -8.14
CA ALA A 127 -7.59 -11.89 -8.04
C ALA A 127 -8.77 -12.58 -7.31
N THR A 128 -9.07 -13.83 -7.63
CA THR A 128 -10.10 -14.62 -6.93
C THR A 128 -9.74 -14.85 -5.46
N GLN A 129 -8.48 -15.16 -5.15
CA GLN A 129 -8.02 -15.32 -3.77
C GLN A 129 -8.12 -14.02 -2.97
N ILE A 130 -7.91 -12.87 -3.61
CA ILE A 130 -8.10 -11.57 -2.96
C ILE A 130 -9.59 -11.32 -2.70
N LEU A 131 -10.45 -11.57 -3.69
CA LEU A 131 -11.89 -11.34 -3.59
C LEU A 131 -12.56 -12.23 -2.53
N MET A 132 -12.17 -13.50 -2.46
CA MET A 132 -12.72 -14.49 -1.53
C MET A 132 -11.92 -14.60 -0.23
N GLY A 133 -10.83 -13.84 -0.12
CA GLY A 133 -9.93 -13.87 1.02
C GLY A 133 -10.40 -13.00 2.18
N ASN A 134 -9.61 -13.00 3.25
CA ASN A 134 -9.83 -12.09 4.38
C ASN A 134 -9.62 -10.62 3.96
N ASP A 135 -10.08 -9.69 4.80
CA ASP A 135 -10.00 -8.23 4.56
C ASP A 135 -8.60 -7.71 4.18
N ASN A 136 -7.53 -8.42 4.55
CA ASN A 136 -6.16 -8.04 4.25
C ASN A 136 -5.52 -8.80 3.07
N ALA A 137 -6.28 -9.60 2.31
CA ALA A 137 -5.74 -10.46 1.24
C ALA A 137 -4.97 -9.68 0.17
N ALA A 138 -5.51 -8.54 -0.27
CA ALA A 138 -4.82 -7.65 -1.21
C ALA A 138 -3.50 -7.13 -0.65
N THR A 139 -3.49 -6.68 0.60
CA THR A 139 -2.28 -6.21 1.30
C THR A 139 -1.23 -7.31 1.39
N GLN A 140 -1.64 -8.53 1.76
CA GLN A 140 -0.72 -9.67 1.84
C GLN A 140 -0.13 -10.03 0.47
N TYR A 141 -0.95 -10.04 -0.58
CA TYR A 141 -0.49 -10.27 -1.95
C TYR A 141 0.55 -9.23 -2.35
N LEU A 142 0.25 -7.95 -2.16
CA LEU A 142 1.17 -6.87 -2.52
C LEU A 142 2.46 -6.98 -1.71
N HIS A 143 2.37 -7.16 -0.38
CA HIS A 143 3.54 -7.31 0.47
C HIS A 143 4.47 -8.45 -0.01
N ARG A 144 3.93 -9.64 -0.29
CA ARG A 144 4.74 -10.77 -0.80
C ARG A 144 5.43 -10.45 -2.13
N ASN A 145 4.76 -9.71 -3.02
CA ASN A 145 5.22 -9.46 -4.37
C ASN A 145 6.06 -8.18 -4.53
N THR A 146 6.04 -7.28 -3.54
CA THR A 146 6.71 -5.97 -3.63
C THR A 146 7.74 -5.70 -2.55
N ASN A 147 7.64 -6.29 -1.34
CA ASN A 147 8.44 -5.89 -0.18
C ASN A 147 9.95 -5.82 -0.48
N ARG A 148 10.53 -6.88 -1.06
CA ARG A 148 11.96 -6.89 -1.43
C ARG A 148 12.33 -5.80 -2.45
N LYS A 149 11.48 -5.56 -3.44
CA LYS A 149 11.71 -4.52 -4.46
C LYS A 149 11.62 -3.13 -3.82
N LEU A 150 10.65 -2.93 -2.93
CA LEU A 150 10.49 -1.68 -2.18
C LEU A 150 11.69 -1.42 -1.28
N TYR A 151 12.13 -2.41 -0.49
CA TYR A 151 13.32 -2.30 0.35
C TYR A 151 14.55 -1.86 -0.45
N ASN A 152 14.83 -2.55 -1.57
CA ASN A 152 15.95 -2.23 -2.45
C ASN A 152 15.87 -0.82 -3.07
N ALA A 153 14.65 -0.32 -3.32
CA ALA A 153 14.45 1.03 -3.85
C ALA A 153 14.50 2.12 -2.77
N PHE A 154 14.04 1.81 -1.56
CA PHE A 154 13.91 2.74 -0.45
C PHE A 154 15.22 2.95 0.28
N GLN A 155 15.94 1.87 0.60
CA GLN A 155 17.16 1.90 1.41
C GLN A 155 18.18 2.94 0.92
N PRO A 156 18.57 2.99 -0.37
CA PRO A 156 19.58 3.96 -0.81
C PRO A 156 19.06 5.41 -0.78
N LYS A 157 17.74 5.63 -0.88
CA LYS A 157 17.13 6.96 -0.74
C LYS A 157 17.12 7.42 0.72
N ILE A 158 16.76 6.52 1.62
CA ILE A 158 16.78 6.76 3.06
C ILE A 158 18.20 7.06 3.53
N VAL A 159 19.18 6.24 3.14
CA VAL A 159 20.61 6.49 3.44
C VAL A 159 21.04 7.87 2.97
N ARG A 160 20.74 8.24 1.71
CA ARG A 160 21.08 9.57 1.19
C ARG A 160 20.41 10.69 1.98
N SER A 161 19.14 10.54 2.33
CA SER A 161 18.38 11.54 3.09
C SER A 161 18.90 11.72 4.52
N LEU A 162 19.24 10.62 5.19
CA LEU A 162 19.81 10.66 6.54
C LEU A 162 21.26 11.19 6.56
N ASN A 163 22.04 10.90 5.52
CA ASN A 163 23.42 11.36 5.42
C ASN A 163 23.55 12.87 5.21
N LYS A 164 22.58 13.54 4.56
CA LYS A 164 22.58 15.01 4.34
C LYS A 164 22.69 15.83 5.64
N VAL A 165 22.33 15.24 6.76
CA VAL A 165 22.21 15.93 8.05
C VAL A 165 23.01 15.24 9.16
N ASN A 166 23.92 14.34 8.80
CA ASN A 166 24.70 13.51 9.74
C ASN A 166 23.83 12.67 10.70
N ALA A 167 22.55 12.40 10.37
CA ALA A 167 21.66 11.65 11.25
C ALA A 167 22.17 10.24 11.53
N THR A 168 22.76 9.59 10.53
CA THR A 168 23.37 8.25 10.65
C THR A 168 24.54 8.25 11.65
N LYS A 169 25.35 9.31 11.66
CA LYS A 169 26.49 9.44 12.60
C LYS A 169 25.98 9.65 14.03
N TYR A 170 25.10 10.63 14.23
CA TYR A 170 24.57 10.93 15.57
C TYR A 170 23.80 9.75 16.17
N TRP A 171 23.06 9.02 15.33
CA TRP A 171 22.41 7.78 15.74
C TRP A 171 23.41 6.72 16.15
N LYS A 172 24.42 6.45 15.31
CA LYS A 172 25.44 5.44 15.60
C LYS A 172 26.16 5.74 16.90
N ASP A 173 26.53 7.00 17.15
CA ASP A 173 27.22 7.41 18.38
C ASP A 173 26.31 7.21 19.60
N ALA A 174 25.04 7.64 19.51
CA ALA A 174 24.06 7.47 20.59
C ALA A 174 23.75 5.99 20.89
N VAL A 175 23.53 5.17 19.85
CA VAL A 175 23.28 3.74 19.99
C VAL A 175 24.51 3.00 20.49
N THR A 176 25.72 3.37 20.07
CA THR A 176 26.95 2.74 20.54
C THR A 176 27.13 2.99 22.05
N ALA A 177 26.94 4.22 22.50
CA ALA A 177 26.97 4.55 23.92
C ALA A 177 25.86 3.83 24.71
N TYR A 178 24.63 3.76 24.18
CA TYR A 178 23.53 3.02 24.80
C TYR A 178 23.83 1.52 24.90
N ASN A 179 24.36 0.93 23.83
CA ASN A 179 24.73 -0.48 23.76
C ASN A 179 25.92 -0.83 24.68
N GLN A 180 26.59 0.13 25.33
CA GLN A 180 27.58 -0.16 26.37
C GLN A 180 26.96 -0.32 27.76
N ILE A 181 25.70 0.06 27.96
CA ILE A 181 25.01 -0.10 29.25
C ILE A 181 24.75 -1.61 29.48
N PRO A 182 25.13 -2.17 30.64
CA PRO A 182 24.79 -3.55 31.00
C PRO A 182 23.27 -3.75 31.12
N PHE A 183 22.78 -4.95 30.79
CA PHE A 183 21.37 -5.36 30.94
C PHE A 183 20.31 -4.59 30.13
N VAL A 184 20.71 -3.79 29.12
CA VAL A 184 19.78 -3.21 28.13
C VAL A 184 19.69 -4.07 26.86
N GLN A 185 18.54 -4.04 26.20
CA GLN A 185 18.36 -4.64 24.89
C GLN A 185 19.20 -3.89 23.86
N LYS A 186 20.06 -4.61 23.12
CA LYS A 186 20.94 -3.98 22.12
C LYS A 186 20.13 -3.49 20.93
N LEU A 187 20.44 -2.29 20.47
CA LEU A 187 19.81 -1.67 19.32
C LEU A 187 20.62 -1.89 18.04
N ASN A 188 19.91 -1.89 16.91
CA ASN A 188 20.53 -1.85 15.59
C ASN A 188 21.21 -0.47 15.38
N PRO A 189 22.54 -0.40 15.19
CA PRO A 189 23.22 0.86 14.92
C PRO A 189 22.92 1.42 13.53
N SER A 190 22.26 0.66 12.64
CA SER A 190 21.85 1.12 11.31
C SER A 190 20.46 1.76 11.36
N LEU A 191 20.42 3.08 11.51
CA LEU A 191 19.19 3.88 11.46
C LEU A 191 18.46 3.72 10.13
N ASP A 192 19.21 3.62 9.04
CA ASP A 192 18.69 3.48 7.70
C ASP A 192 17.89 2.18 7.51
N ASP A 193 18.36 1.06 8.08
CA ASP A 193 17.63 -0.23 8.02
C ASP A 193 16.32 -0.17 8.81
N TYR A 194 16.33 0.43 10.01
CA TYR A 194 15.11 0.63 10.80
C TYR A 194 14.09 1.48 10.04
N VAL A 195 14.48 2.68 9.58
CA VAL A 195 13.57 3.58 8.87
C VAL A 195 13.07 2.96 7.57
N THR A 196 13.92 2.19 6.87
CA THR A 196 13.50 1.48 5.67
C THR A 196 12.40 0.49 6.00
N LYS A 197 12.55 -0.34 7.03
CA LYS A 197 11.54 -1.32 7.42
C LYS A 197 10.24 -0.68 7.88
N GLU A 198 10.32 0.38 8.68
CA GLU A 198 9.13 1.10 9.16
C GLU A 198 8.39 1.87 8.03
N ALA A 199 9.08 2.16 6.92
CA ALA A 199 8.48 2.86 5.79
C ALA A 199 7.70 1.95 4.82
N LEU A 200 7.85 0.63 4.92
CA LEU A 200 7.26 -0.39 4.05
C LEU A 200 5.96 -0.95 4.61
#